data_AF-A0A934E0X3-F1
#
_entry.id   AF-A0A934E0X3-F1
#
_cell.length_a   1.000
_cell.length_b   1.000
_cell.length_c   1.000
_cell.angle_alpha   90.00
_cell.angle_beta   90.00
_cell.angle_gamma   90.00
#
_symmetry.space_group_name_H-M   'P 1'
#
loop_
_entity.id
_entity.type
_entity.pdbx_description
1 polymer ?
#
loop_
_entity_poly.entity_id
_entity_poly.type
_entity_poly.pdbx_seq_one_letter_code
_entity_poly.pdbx_strand_id
1 'polypeptide(L)'
;MTKLLPAVIAAALLCAPAASLGADPKKAEPKADAKKVEPKSEAKQVDPKSAEAQAAMANMGPLGEAMQAAMAAPKGANDCESAYNGMKAMAEVLKAKMPQGQQKELPSKEKFVVSCKELPVEIQKCMSFGYAMEHAQQCQEAQAKLDPKALEKFKQIAK
;
A
#
# COMPACT_ATOMS: atom_id res chain seq x y z
N MET A 1 -3.01 -28.29 55.08
CA MET A 1 -4.15 -27.40 55.38
C MET A 1 -5.07 -27.47 54.16
N THR A 2 -6.28 -28.03 54.24
CA THR A 2 -7.53 -27.35 54.69
C THR A 2 -7.94 -26.25 53.71
N LYS A 3 -9.12 -26.11 53.08
CA LYS A 3 -10.40 -26.86 52.84
C LYS A 3 -11.04 -26.16 51.59
N LEU A 4 -12.02 -26.65 50.81
CA LEU A 4 -12.96 -27.79 50.83
C LEU A 4 -13.37 -28.15 49.37
N LEU A 5 -14.15 -29.21 49.17
CA LEU A 5 -15.11 -29.39 48.04
C LEU A 5 -16.55 -29.13 48.58
N PRO A 6 -17.65 -29.68 48.04
CA PRO A 6 -18.45 -29.11 46.94
C PRO A 6 -19.95 -28.89 47.32
N ALA A 7 -20.76 -28.31 46.42
CA ALA A 7 -22.23 -28.48 46.37
C ALA A 7 -22.71 -28.17 44.92
N VAL A 8 -23.34 -29.08 44.16
CA VAL A 8 -24.75 -29.56 44.25
C VAL A 8 -25.71 -28.37 44.06
N ILE A 9 -26.51 -28.26 42.99
CA ILE A 9 -27.73 -29.01 42.62
C ILE A 9 -27.83 -28.98 41.06
N ALA A 10 -28.04 -30.04 40.27
CA ALA A 10 -28.95 -31.20 40.32
C ALA A 10 -30.42 -30.92 39.91
N ALA A 11 -30.70 -30.84 38.60
CA ALA A 11 -32.04 -31.09 38.04
C ALA A 11 -31.95 -31.54 36.57
N ALA A 12 -32.20 -32.82 36.31
CA ALA A 12 -32.42 -33.36 34.97
C ALA A 12 -33.91 -33.73 34.82
N LEU A 13 -34.55 -33.30 33.73
CA LEU A 13 -35.87 -33.73 33.20
C LEU A 13 -36.14 -32.81 31.99
N LEU A 14 -36.66 -33.22 30.84
CA LEU A 14 -36.87 -34.45 30.08
C LEU A 14 -37.57 -33.98 28.78
N CYS A 15 -37.78 -34.85 27.79
CA CYS A 15 -38.56 -34.60 26.56
C CYS A 15 -38.02 -33.55 25.54
N ALA A 16 -37.28 -34.06 24.53
CA ALA A 16 -37.71 -33.86 23.14
C ALA A 16 -38.91 -34.82 22.87
N PRO A 17 -39.87 -34.55 21.95
CA PRO A 17 -39.63 -34.00 20.61
C PRO A 17 -40.69 -33.01 20.08
N ALA A 18 -40.44 -32.41 18.91
CA ALA A 18 -41.36 -32.32 17.74
C ALA A 18 -40.87 -31.25 16.74
N ALA A 19 -41.08 -31.49 15.44
CA ALA A 19 -40.76 -30.54 14.38
C ALA A 19 -42.00 -29.72 13.96
N SER A 20 -41.82 -28.42 13.76
CA SER A 20 -42.57 -27.49 12.87
C SER A 20 -41.79 -26.15 12.89
N LEU A 21 -41.34 -25.57 11.78
CA LEU A 21 -42.10 -24.85 10.75
C LEU A 21 -42.88 -23.64 11.32
N GLY A 22 -42.48 -22.42 10.91
CA GLY A 22 -42.95 -21.11 11.41
C GLY A 22 -41.90 -20.46 12.33
N ALA A 23 -41.24 -19.32 12.05
CA ALA A 23 -41.68 -18.01 11.55
C ALA A 23 -42.38 -17.13 12.62
N ASP A 24 -41.59 -16.48 13.49
CA ASP A 24 -42.00 -15.48 14.50
C ASP A 24 -40.71 -14.78 15.10
N PRO A 25 -40.74 -13.73 15.96
CA PRO A 25 -41.15 -12.38 15.60
C PRO A 25 -40.32 -11.21 16.21
N LYS A 26 -40.70 -9.98 15.79
CA LYS A 26 -40.69 -8.67 16.51
C LYS A 26 -40.12 -8.57 17.96
N LYS A 27 -39.16 -7.63 18.10
CA LYS A 27 -39.11 -6.51 19.09
C LYS A 27 -38.84 -6.77 20.59
N ALA A 28 -37.66 -6.36 21.09
CA ALA A 28 -37.46 -5.27 22.08
C ALA A 28 -35.98 -5.14 22.55
N GLU A 29 -35.53 -3.91 22.83
CA GLU A 29 -34.18 -3.58 23.36
C GLU A 29 -34.08 -3.74 24.89
N PRO A 30 -32.86 -3.71 25.50
CA PRO A 30 -32.38 -2.41 25.97
C PRO A 30 -30.85 -2.14 25.84
N LYS A 31 -30.55 -0.90 25.45
CA LYS A 31 -29.36 -0.07 25.72
C LYS A 31 -28.13 -0.68 26.43
N ALA A 32 -26.99 -0.59 25.76
CA ALA A 32 -25.67 -0.38 26.37
C ALA A 32 -24.84 0.58 25.51
N ASP A 33 -24.12 1.49 26.16
CA ASP A 33 -23.41 2.65 25.61
C ASP A 33 -22.60 2.43 24.32
N ALA A 34 -23.17 2.86 23.20
CA ALA A 34 -22.43 3.15 21.98
C ALA A 34 -21.61 4.44 22.18
N LYS A 35 -20.45 4.32 22.85
CA LYS A 35 -19.47 5.40 22.97
C LYS A 35 -18.91 5.72 21.58
N LYS A 36 -19.57 6.67 20.91
CA LYS A 36 -19.24 7.21 19.58
C LYS A 36 -17.81 7.78 19.58
N VAL A 37 -16.82 6.93 19.32
CA VAL A 37 -15.50 7.37 18.88
C VAL A 37 -15.64 7.73 17.42
N GLU A 38 -15.85 9.01 17.14
CA GLU A 38 -15.69 9.55 15.80
C GLU A 38 -14.24 9.33 15.38
N PRO A 39 -13.98 8.61 14.26
CA PRO A 39 -12.67 8.69 13.63
C PRO A 39 -12.59 10.05 12.93
N LYS A 40 -12.42 11.11 13.71
CA LYS A 40 -12.07 12.44 13.22
C LYS A 40 -10.59 12.44 12.83
N SER A 41 -10.30 11.62 11.82
CA SER A 41 -9.03 11.60 11.10
C SER A 41 -9.33 12.02 9.67
N GLU A 42 -9.68 13.30 9.54
CA GLU A 42 -9.50 14.05 8.29
C GLU A 42 -7.99 14.17 8.04
N ALA A 43 -7.36 13.05 7.71
CA ALA A 43 -6.14 13.03 6.94
C ALA A 43 -6.48 13.70 5.60
N LYS A 44 -6.34 15.03 5.55
CA LYS A 44 -6.53 15.85 4.36
C LYS A 44 -5.69 15.21 3.27
N GLN A 45 -6.34 14.50 2.35
CA GLN A 45 -5.68 13.92 1.19
C GLN A 45 -5.13 15.11 0.40
N VAL A 46 -3.84 15.38 0.57
CA VAL A 46 -3.12 16.38 -0.22
C VAL A 46 -3.09 15.82 -1.62
N ASP A 47 -4.02 16.28 -2.45
CA ASP A 47 -4.08 15.88 -3.85
C ASP A 47 -2.69 16.12 -4.47
N PRO A 48 -2.03 15.08 -5.01
CA PRO A 48 -0.65 15.18 -5.46
C PRO A 48 -0.48 16.08 -6.70
N LYS A 49 -1.57 16.51 -7.34
CA LYS A 49 -1.58 17.53 -8.40
C LYS A 49 -1.92 18.93 -7.88
N SER A 50 -2.33 19.10 -6.61
CA SER A 50 -2.54 20.43 -6.02
C SER A 50 -1.26 21.28 -6.07
N ALA A 51 -1.42 22.59 -6.29
CA ALA A 51 -0.29 23.53 -6.28
C ALA A 51 0.43 23.53 -4.92
N GLU A 52 -0.30 23.29 -3.81
CA GLU A 52 0.26 23.12 -2.46
C GLU A 52 1.20 21.91 -2.37
N ALA A 53 0.79 20.74 -2.87
CA ALA A 53 1.62 19.53 -2.87
C ALA A 53 2.84 19.66 -3.82
N GLN A 54 2.65 20.28 -4.99
CA GLN A 54 3.76 20.56 -5.92
C GLN A 54 4.77 21.55 -5.31
N ALA A 55 4.31 22.62 -4.65
CA ALA A 55 5.18 23.55 -3.95
C ALA A 55 5.91 22.89 -2.77
N ALA A 56 5.24 22.00 -2.01
CA ALA A 56 5.88 21.24 -0.93
C ALA A 56 7.01 20.33 -1.46
N MET A 57 6.81 19.66 -2.60
CA MET A 57 7.87 18.87 -3.25
C MET A 57 9.01 19.75 -3.76
N ALA A 58 8.73 20.88 -4.41
CA ALA A 58 9.78 21.80 -4.88
C ALA A 58 10.68 22.30 -3.72
N ASN A 59 10.15 22.43 -2.50
CA ASN A 59 10.92 22.79 -1.31
C ASN A 59 11.78 21.64 -0.73
N MET A 60 11.67 20.41 -1.23
CA MET A 60 12.58 19.29 -0.89
C MET A 60 13.94 19.36 -1.63
N GLY A 61 14.20 20.44 -2.37
CA GLY A 61 15.44 20.63 -3.11
C GLY A 61 15.61 19.63 -4.26
N PRO A 62 16.86 19.20 -4.58
CA PRO A 62 17.14 18.36 -5.75
C PRO A 62 16.34 17.06 -5.82
N LEU A 63 16.01 16.45 -4.68
CA LEU A 63 15.19 15.23 -4.63
C LEU A 63 13.74 15.49 -5.03
N GLY A 64 13.19 16.64 -4.64
CA GLY A 64 11.85 17.07 -5.00
C GLY A 64 11.71 17.40 -6.49
N GLU A 65 12.68 18.15 -7.03
CA GLU A 65 12.79 18.41 -8.48
C GLU A 65 12.88 17.10 -9.27
N ALA A 66 13.68 16.14 -8.80
CA ALA A 66 13.86 14.85 -9.46
C ALA A 66 12.61 13.96 -9.39
N MET A 67 11.84 14.01 -8.29
CA MET A 67 10.57 13.30 -8.17
C MET A 67 9.48 13.91 -9.06
N GLN A 68 9.42 15.25 -9.16
CA GLN A 68 8.54 15.92 -10.13
C GLN A 68 8.88 15.55 -11.57
N ALA A 69 10.17 15.54 -11.94
CA ALA A 69 10.62 15.10 -13.25
C ALA A 69 10.23 13.63 -13.54
N ALA A 70 10.32 12.75 -12.54
CA ALA A 70 9.89 11.36 -12.66
C ALA A 70 8.38 11.22 -12.90
N MET A 71 7.55 12.05 -12.26
CA MET A 71 6.09 12.07 -12.43
C MET A 71 5.65 12.73 -13.74
N ALA A 72 6.41 13.71 -14.23
CA ALA A 72 6.17 14.40 -15.50
C ALA A 72 6.74 13.67 -16.74
N ALA A 73 7.49 12.58 -16.52
CA ALA A 73 8.10 11.80 -17.60
C ALA A 73 7.04 11.21 -18.56
N PRO A 74 7.37 11.09 -19.87
CA PRO A 74 6.43 10.56 -20.85
C PRO A 74 6.06 9.10 -20.53
N LYS A 75 4.77 8.77 -20.62
CA LYS A 75 4.31 7.37 -20.50
C LYS A 75 4.90 6.51 -21.61
N GLY A 76 5.32 5.31 -21.26
CA GLY A 76 5.77 4.29 -22.21
C GLY A 76 4.60 3.44 -22.73
N ALA A 77 4.91 2.43 -23.55
CA ALA A 77 3.91 1.49 -24.08
C ALA A 77 3.34 0.51 -23.01
N ASN A 78 3.90 0.52 -21.80
CA ASN A 78 3.48 -0.28 -20.64
C ASN A 78 3.99 0.36 -19.34
N ASP A 79 3.57 -0.18 -18.20
CA ASP A 79 3.96 0.33 -16.87
C ASP A 79 5.48 0.32 -16.66
N CYS A 80 6.16 -0.75 -17.07
CA CYS A 80 7.61 -0.89 -16.96
C CYS A 80 8.39 0.14 -17.79
N GLU A 81 7.93 0.48 -19.00
CA GLU A 81 8.54 1.55 -19.79
C GLU A 81 8.24 2.94 -19.21
N SER A 82 7.06 3.14 -18.64
CA SER A 82 6.72 4.39 -17.94
C SER A 82 7.59 4.58 -16.69
N ALA A 83 7.82 3.50 -15.93
CA ALA A 83 8.74 3.47 -14.81
C ALA A 83 10.19 3.77 -15.22
N TYR A 84 10.68 3.19 -16.32
CA TYR A 84 12.00 3.49 -16.86
C TYR A 84 12.16 4.96 -17.25
N ASN A 85 11.16 5.53 -17.93
CA ASN A 85 11.17 6.94 -18.32
C ASN A 85 11.19 7.86 -17.09
N GLY A 86 10.41 7.55 -16.05
CA GLY A 86 10.43 8.28 -14.78
C GLY A 86 11.77 8.20 -14.06
N MET A 87 12.34 7.00 -13.95
CA MET A 87 13.67 6.77 -13.37
C MET A 87 14.76 7.52 -14.16
N LYS A 88 14.67 7.55 -15.49
CA LYS A 88 15.59 8.30 -16.34
C LYS A 88 15.50 9.81 -16.07
N ALA A 89 14.31 10.38 -16.06
CA ALA A 89 14.10 11.81 -15.78
C ALA A 89 14.61 12.19 -14.38
N MET A 90 14.37 11.35 -13.36
CA MET A 90 14.93 11.50 -12.02
C MET A 90 16.46 11.55 -12.04
N ALA A 91 17.10 10.60 -12.71
CA ALA A 91 18.56 10.51 -12.80
C ALA A 91 19.18 11.68 -13.57
N GLU A 92 18.51 12.20 -14.60
CA GLU A 92 18.96 13.39 -15.35
C GLU A 92 18.97 14.65 -14.46
N VAL A 93 17.93 14.87 -13.64
CA VAL A 93 17.89 15.97 -12.66
C VAL A 93 18.97 15.79 -11.59
N LEU A 94 19.07 14.60 -10.99
CA LEU A 94 20.09 14.34 -9.96
C LEU A 94 21.51 14.45 -10.53
N LYS A 95 21.75 14.05 -11.77
CA LYS A 95 23.05 14.20 -12.46
C LYS A 95 23.47 15.65 -12.64
N ALA A 96 22.51 16.56 -12.84
CA ALA A 96 22.79 18.00 -12.94
C ALA A 96 23.05 18.68 -11.58
N LYS A 97 22.64 18.05 -10.46
CA LYS A 97 22.63 18.66 -9.11
C LYS A 97 23.62 18.00 -8.12
N MET A 98 23.99 16.74 -8.34
CA MET A 98 24.86 15.94 -7.46
C MET A 98 26.33 15.99 -7.91
N PRO A 99 27.30 15.96 -6.96
CA PRO A 99 28.72 15.90 -7.30
C PRO A 99 29.09 14.72 -8.21
N GLN A 100 30.08 14.93 -9.09
CA GLN A 100 30.64 13.84 -9.89
C GLN A 100 31.16 12.72 -8.97
N GLY A 101 30.84 11.47 -9.32
CA GLY A 101 31.18 10.28 -8.54
C GLY A 101 30.07 9.74 -7.62
N GLN A 102 29.01 10.51 -7.34
CA GLN A 102 27.82 10.00 -6.63
C GLN A 102 26.69 9.54 -7.56
N GLN A 103 26.92 9.63 -8.87
CA GLN A 103 25.94 9.31 -9.90
C GLN A 103 25.98 7.82 -10.21
N LYS A 104 24.93 7.10 -9.81
CA LYS A 104 24.76 5.70 -10.18
C LYS A 104 24.39 5.61 -11.66
N GLU A 105 25.09 4.77 -12.42
CA GLU A 105 24.74 4.52 -13.82
C GLU A 105 23.38 3.80 -13.89
N LEU A 106 22.53 4.21 -14.83
CA LEU A 106 21.23 3.56 -15.00
C LEU A 106 21.39 2.27 -15.82
N PRO A 107 20.61 1.22 -15.51
CA PRO A 107 20.54 0.04 -16.37
C PRO A 107 20.03 0.42 -17.77
N SER A 108 20.41 -0.38 -18.76
CA SER A 108 19.84 -0.23 -20.11
C SER A 108 18.32 -0.46 -20.08
N LYS A 109 17.58 0.25 -20.94
CA LYS A 109 16.12 0.18 -21.02
C LYS A 109 15.62 -1.27 -21.12
N GLU A 110 16.24 -2.08 -21.98
CA GLU A 110 15.85 -3.47 -22.17
C GLU A 110 16.02 -4.30 -20.90
N LYS A 111 17.17 -4.22 -20.21
CA LYS A 111 17.39 -4.98 -18.97
C LYS A 111 16.36 -4.60 -17.90
N PHE A 112 16.11 -3.31 -17.71
CA PHE A 112 15.12 -2.84 -16.75
C PHE A 112 13.70 -3.29 -17.11
N VAL A 113 13.28 -3.13 -18.37
CA VAL A 113 11.92 -3.46 -18.82
C VAL A 113 11.67 -4.95 -18.80
N VAL A 114 12.64 -5.79 -19.18
CA VAL A 114 12.53 -7.26 -19.07
C VAL A 114 12.33 -7.67 -17.62
N SER A 115 13.16 -7.18 -16.70
CA SER A 115 13.08 -7.61 -15.29
C SER A 115 11.93 -6.98 -14.51
N CYS A 116 11.46 -5.80 -14.91
CA CYS A 116 10.19 -5.27 -14.40
C CYS A 116 9.02 -6.17 -14.83
N LYS A 117 9.02 -6.70 -16.06
CA LYS A 117 7.97 -7.63 -16.54
C LYS A 117 7.97 -8.99 -15.83
N GLU A 118 9.04 -9.36 -15.13
CA GLU A 118 9.08 -10.53 -14.24
C GLU A 118 8.37 -10.31 -12.89
N LEU A 119 8.07 -9.05 -12.52
CA LEU A 119 7.36 -8.72 -11.29
C LEU A 119 5.84 -8.92 -11.45
N PRO A 120 5.07 -9.14 -10.35
CA PRO A 120 3.61 -9.16 -10.40
C PRO A 120 3.01 -7.88 -11.00
N VAL A 121 1.87 -7.98 -11.68
CA VAL A 121 1.27 -6.86 -12.42
C VAL A 121 0.93 -5.67 -11.51
N GLU A 122 0.48 -5.90 -10.27
CA GLU A 122 0.27 -4.79 -9.32
C GLU A 122 1.56 -4.03 -9.01
N ILE A 123 2.71 -4.71 -8.98
CA ILE A 123 4.02 -4.11 -8.70
C ILE A 123 4.52 -3.33 -9.91
N GLN A 124 4.31 -3.83 -11.12
CA GLN A 124 4.65 -3.12 -12.36
C GLN A 124 3.96 -1.75 -12.40
N LYS A 125 2.66 -1.69 -12.09
CA LYS A 125 1.91 -0.42 -11.95
C LYS A 125 2.53 0.50 -10.90
N CYS A 126 2.86 -0.05 -9.73
CA CYS A 126 3.52 0.66 -8.64
C CYS A 126 4.98 1.07 -8.92
N MET A 127 5.58 0.68 -10.04
CA MET A 127 6.84 1.25 -10.52
C MET A 127 6.66 2.60 -11.23
N SER A 128 5.45 2.93 -11.68
CA SER A 128 5.13 4.25 -12.23
C SER A 128 4.97 5.25 -11.07
N PHE A 129 5.85 6.25 -11.00
CA PHE A 129 5.89 7.23 -9.90
C PHE A 129 4.54 7.95 -9.69
N GLY A 130 3.82 8.29 -10.76
CA GLY A 130 2.48 8.88 -10.66
C GLY A 130 1.45 7.94 -10.02
N TYR A 131 1.40 6.67 -10.48
CA TYR A 131 0.50 5.65 -9.92
C TYR A 131 0.85 5.33 -8.46
N ALA A 132 2.13 5.21 -8.14
CA ALA A 132 2.62 4.92 -6.79
C ALA A 132 2.22 6.01 -5.78
N MET A 133 2.19 7.28 -6.21
CA MET A 133 1.74 8.41 -5.40
C MET A 133 0.22 8.41 -5.19
N GLU A 134 -0.55 8.19 -6.26
CA GLU A 134 -2.02 8.17 -6.21
C GLU A 134 -2.58 6.93 -5.50
N HIS A 135 -1.80 5.85 -5.43
CA HIS A 135 -2.21 4.55 -4.88
C HIS A 135 -1.23 3.98 -3.84
N ALA A 136 -0.62 4.86 -3.03
CA ALA A 136 0.44 4.52 -2.08
C ALA A 136 0.13 3.30 -1.19
N GLN A 137 -1.08 3.22 -0.61
CA GLN A 137 -1.48 2.08 0.24
C GLN A 137 -1.50 0.76 -0.55
N GLN A 138 -2.09 0.74 -1.75
CA GLN A 138 -2.14 -0.46 -2.60
C GLN A 138 -0.72 -0.91 -2.97
N CYS A 139 0.17 0.04 -3.24
CA CYS A 139 1.56 -0.25 -3.56
C CYS A 139 2.37 -0.77 -2.37
N GLN A 140 2.12 -0.27 -1.15
CA GLN A 140 2.67 -0.85 0.08
C GLN A 140 2.18 -2.29 0.31
N GLU A 141 0.88 -2.53 0.16
CA GLU A 141 0.29 -3.87 0.31
C GLU A 141 0.78 -4.85 -0.75
N ALA A 142 0.98 -4.40 -1.99
CA ALA A 142 1.58 -5.21 -3.05
C ALA A 142 3.05 -5.54 -2.73
N GLN A 143 3.85 -4.55 -2.33
CA GLN A 143 5.26 -4.75 -1.97
C GLN A 143 5.43 -5.70 -0.79
N ALA A 144 4.55 -5.62 0.22
CA ALA A 144 4.56 -6.52 1.37
C ALA A 144 4.26 -7.99 1.01
N LYS A 145 3.63 -8.24 -0.14
CA LYS A 145 3.33 -9.58 -0.68
C LYS A 145 4.38 -10.08 -1.67
N LEU A 146 5.40 -9.28 -1.99
CA LEU A 146 6.40 -9.67 -2.99
C LEU A 146 7.30 -10.79 -2.46
N ASP A 147 7.57 -11.81 -3.27
CA ASP A 147 8.59 -12.80 -2.95
C ASP A 147 9.97 -12.12 -2.81
N PRO A 148 10.71 -12.35 -1.70
CA PRO A 148 11.98 -11.68 -1.47
C PRO A 148 13.06 -12.04 -2.50
N LYS A 149 13.02 -13.21 -3.15
CA LYS A 149 13.98 -13.56 -4.21
C LYS A 149 13.68 -12.80 -5.49
N ALA A 150 12.41 -12.52 -5.81
CA ALA A 150 12.05 -11.64 -6.91
C ALA A 150 12.55 -10.20 -6.66
N LEU A 151 12.41 -9.68 -5.44
CA LEU A 151 12.96 -8.37 -5.05
C LEU A 151 14.48 -8.30 -5.20
N GLU A 152 15.20 -9.31 -4.68
CA GLU A 152 16.66 -9.34 -4.72
C GLU A 152 17.20 -9.47 -6.16
N LYS A 153 16.55 -10.26 -7.03
CA LYS A 153 16.88 -10.29 -8.47
C LYS A 153 16.74 -8.90 -9.10
N PHE A 154 15.63 -8.21 -8.86
CA PHE A 154 15.40 -6.88 -9.43
C PHE A 154 16.44 -5.85 -8.94
N LYS A 155 16.77 -5.86 -7.65
CA LYS A 155 17.83 -5.01 -7.06
C LYS A 155 19.22 -5.25 -7.66
N GLN A 156 19.55 -6.48 -8.06
CA GLN A 156 20.83 -6.78 -8.71
C GLN A 156 20.95 -6.18 -10.12
N ILE A 157 19.83 -5.84 -10.75
CA ILE A 157 19.76 -5.30 -12.12
C ILE A 157 19.73 -3.76 -12.10
N ALA A 158 19.30 -3.17 -10.98
CA ALA A 158 19.43 -1.75 -10.66
C ALA A 158 20.77 -1.41 -9.94
N LYS A 159 21.80 -2.28 -10.04
CA LYS A 159 23.10 -2.12 -9.38
C LYS A 159 24.18 -1.59 -10.31
#